data_AF-A0A5T9RGQ4-F1
#
_entry.id   AF-A0A5T9RGQ4-F1
#
_cell.length_a   1.000
_cell.length_b   1.000
_cell.length_c   1.000
_cell.angle_alpha   90.00
_cell.angle_beta   90.00
_cell.angle_gamma   90.00
#
_symmetry.space_group_name_H-M   'P 1'
#
loop_
_entity.id
_entity.type
_entity.pdbx_description
1 polymer ?
#
loop_
_entity_poly.entity_id
_entity_poly.type
_entity_poly.pdbx_seq_one_letter_code
_entity_poly.pdbx_strand_id
1 'polypeptide(L)'
;MTVKTDAGGVAQADVTGTRAGDTAVTAQVNGQAQQAVVKFVPDAVSARFTGTPVVTGSPAQADNSESITLTYKVIDKSGNTLPNQTITISVNNNAVSDNSSVVTDNQGEASFVVRNSQSGTTTVSASINSHDISTDIIFKPVIRTVVANKMLSAKAPVTGYAPVDTISTTAGVLTYSISPSLPAGLVLDSATGV
;
A
#
# COMPACT_ATOMS: atom_id res chain seq x y z
N MET A 1 -44.92 16.04 -1.01
CA MET A 1 -45.05 16.82 -2.26
C MET A 1 -46.42 16.56 -2.84
N THR A 2 -47.08 17.57 -3.38
CA THR A 2 -48.37 17.44 -4.08
C THR A 2 -48.30 18.27 -5.35
N VAL A 3 -48.64 17.66 -6.49
CA VAL A 3 -48.68 18.31 -7.80
C VAL A 3 -50.07 18.14 -8.40
N LYS A 4 -50.50 19.10 -9.23
CA LYS A 4 -51.77 19.00 -9.97
C LYS A 4 -51.52 18.35 -11.32
N THR A 5 -52.52 17.63 -11.81
CA THR A 5 -52.53 17.17 -13.20
C THR A 5 -52.70 18.35 -14.14
N ASP A 6 -52.08 18.26 -15.31
CA ASP A 6 -52.31 19.18 -16.42
C ASP A 6 -53.64 18.87 -17.15
N ALA A 7 -53.91 19.60 -18.25
CA ALA A 7 -55.10 19.40 -19.07
C ALA A 7 -55.16 18.01 -19.75
N GLY A 8 -54.03 17.30 -19.84
CA GLY A 8 -53.95 15.92 -20.33
C GLY A 8 -54.07 14.86 -19.23
N GLY A 9 -54.25 15.26 -17.97
CA GLY A 9 -54.36 14.34 -16.84
C GLY A 9 -53.00 13.84 -16.30
N VAL A 10 -51.88 14.46 -16.69
CA VAL A 10 -50.54 14.05 -16.26
C VAL A 10 -50.07 14.93 -15.10
N ALA A 11 -49.55 14.30 -14.04
CA ALA A 11 -48.89 15.01 -12.96
C ALA A 11 -47.39 14.69 -13.00
N GLN A 12 -46.55 15.73 -13.05
CA GLN A 12 -45.09 15.58 -13.13
C GLN A 12 -44.43 16.16 -11.88
N ALA A 13 -43.34 15.54 -11.45
CA ALA A 13 -42.49 16.05 -10.40
C ALA A 13 -41.05 15.58 -10.55
N ASP A 14 -40.13 16.45 -10.16
CA ASP A 14 -38.71 16.13 -10.13
C ASP A 14 -38.33 15.44 -8.82
N VAL A 15 -37.53 14.38 -8.93
CA VAL A 15 -37.00 13.64 -7.78
C VAL A 15 -35.48 13.72 -7.82
N THR A 16 -34.89 14.29 -6.79
CA THR A 16 -33.44 14.38 -6.60
C THR A 16 -33.03 13.58 -5.37
N GLY A 17 -31.89 12.91 -5.43
CA GLY A 17 -31.33 12.15 -4.31
C GLY A 17 -29.81 12.27 -4.29
N THR A 18 -29.24 12.32 -3.08
CA THR A 18 -27.78 12.33 -2.88
C THR A 18 -27.23 10.97 -2.52
N ARG A 19 -28.09 10.01 -2.13
CA ARG A 19 -27.70 8.64 -1.81
C ARG A 19 -27.95 7.73 -3.00
N ALA A 20 -26.90 7.06 -3.44
CA ALA A 20 -27.00 6.07 -4.49
C ALA A 20 -27.81 4.85 -4.04
N GLY A 21 -28.49 4.23 -4.99
CA GLY A 21 -29.32 3.05 -4.78
C GLY A 21 -30.75 3.21 -5.29
N ASP A 22 -31.52 2.15 -5.09
CA ASP A 22 -32.91 2.08 -5.50
C ASP A 22 -33.79 2.83 -4.50
N THR A 23 -34.63 3.72 -5.00
CA THR A 23 -35.57 4.52 -4.23
C THR A 23 -36.97 4.30 -4.78
N ALA A 24 -37.88 3.84 -3.92
CA ALA A 24 -39.28 3.72 -4.27
C ALA A 24 -39.96 5.11 -4.26
N VAL A 25 -40.62 5.44 -5.36
CA VAL A 25 -41.45 6.64 -5.51
C VAL A 25 -42.90 6.18 -5.60
N THR A 26 -43.74 6.66 -4.69
CA THR A 26 -45.16 6.30 -4.63
C THR A 26 -46.02 7.51 -4.98
N ALA A 27 -46.78 7.41 -6.06
CA ALA A 27 -47.84 8.34 -6.42
C ALA A 27 -49.15 7.90 -5.75
N GLN A 28 -49.91 8.84 -5.22
CA GLN A 28 -51.22 8.58 -4.62
C GLN A 28 -52.27 9.54 -5.14
N VAL A 29 -53.45 9.02 -5.48
CA VAL A 29 -54.62 9.80 -5.90
C VAL A 29 -55.89 9.15 -5.34
N ASN A 30 -56.70 9.90 -4.59
CA ASN A 30 -57.97 9.43 -4.03
C ASN A 30 -57.89 8.06 -3.32
N GLY A 31 -56.82 7.85 -2.54
CA GLY A 31 -56.60 6.59 -1.81
C GLY A 31 -56.07 5.43 -2.66
N GLN A 32 -55.87 5.61 -3.96
CA GLN A 32 -55.16 4.66 -4.82
C GLN A 32 -53.67 5.00 -4.85
N ALA A 33 -52.81 3.99 -4.89
CA ALA A 33 -51.36 4.15 -4.90
C ALA A 33 -50.72 3.37 -6.05
N GLN A 34 -49.75 3.99 -6.71
CA GLN A 34 -48.89 3.34 -7.69
C GLN A 34 -47.44 3.61 -7.33
N GLN A 35 -46.58 2.60 -7.42
CA GLN A 35 -45.16 2.72 -7.13
C GLN A 35 -44.32 2.52 -8.39
N ALA A 36 -43.23 3.28 -8.47
CA ALA A 36 -42.12 3.06 -9.38
C ALA A 36 -40.81 3.08 -8.59
N VAL A 37 -39.79 2.39 -9.09
CA VAL A 37 -38.44 2.43 -8.50
C VAL A 37 -37.56 3.28 -9.40
N VAL A 38 -36.88 4.27 -8.80
CA VAL A 38 -35.83 5.06 -9.45
C VAL A 38 -34.48 4.65 -8.88
N LYS A 39 -33.45 4.58 -9.71
CA LYS A 39 -32.09 4.24 -9.29
C LYS A 39 -31.20 5.47 -9.36
N PHE A 40 -30.72 5.93 -8.21
CA PHE A 40 -29.67 6.94 -8.15
C PHE A 40 -28.31 6.24 -8.26
N VAL A 41 -27.44 6.77 -9.11
CA VAL A 41 -26.07 6.26 -9.29
C VAL A 41 -25.06 7.18 -8.57
N PRO A 42 -23.96 6.64 -8.02
CA PRO A 42 -22.90 7.46 -7.46
C PRO A 42 -22.29 8.40 -8.52
N ASP A 43 -21.82 9.57 -8.08
CA ASP A 43 -21.20 10.54 -8.98
C ASP A 43 -19.68 10.28 -9.15
N ALA A 44 -19.32 9.62 -10.24
CA ALA A 44 -17.93 9.30 -10.57
C ALA A 44 -17.07 10.55 -10.87
N VAL A 45 -17.67 11.68 -11.25
CA VAL A 45 -16.92 12.92 -11.55
C VAL A 45 -16.38 13.54 -10.26
N SER A 46 -17.10 13.38 -9.14
CA SER A 46 -16.65 13.84 -7.83
C SER A 46 -15.92 12.76 -7.01
N ALA A 47 -15.39 11.73 -7.68
CA ALA A 47 -14.59 10.71 -7.04
C ALA A 47 -13.38 11.30 -6.30
N ARG A 48 -13.21 10.86 -5.06
CA ARG A 48 -12.13 11.26 -4.16
C ARG A 48 -11.82 10.14 -3.18
N PHE A 49 -10.61 10.15 -2.64
CA PHE A 49 -10.27 9.30 -1.51
C PHE A 49 -11.04 9.71 -0.24
N THR A 50 -11.28 8.74 0.63
CA THR A 50 -11.78 8.99 1.99
C THR A 50 -10.80 8.48 3.03
N GLY A 51 -10.46 9.34 3.98
CA GLY A 51 -9.52 9.02 5.05
C GLY A 51 -8.09 8.75 4.55
N THR A 52 -7.33 8.03 5.37
CA THR A 52 -6.00 7.50 5.03
C THR A 52 -6.12 6.06 4.51
N PRO A 53 -5.19 5.60 3.65
CA PRO A 53 -5.19 4.20 3.25
C PRO A 53 -4.94 3.28 4.44
N VAL A 54 -5.45 2.05 4.33
CA VAL A 54 -5.06 0.97 5.25
C VAL A 54 -3.72 0.42 4.78
N VAL A 55 -2.75 0.36 5.69
CA VAL A 55 -1.40 -0.15 5.42
C VAL A 55 -1.17 -1.44 6.19
N THR A 56 -0.83 -2.52 5.49
CA THR A 56 -0.56 -3.84 6.09
C THR A 56 0.84 -4.31 5.72
N GLY A 57 1.57 -4.85 6.69
CA GLY A 57 2.92 -5.38 6.49
C GLY A 57 4.05 -4.36 6.63
N SER A 58 3.75 -3.08 6.90
CA SER A 58 4.78 -2.11 7.27
C SER A 58 5.11 -2.21 8.76
N PRO A 59 6.39 -2.20 9.16
CA PRO A 59 7.60 -2.23 8.32
C PRO A 59 7.92 -3.64 7.77
N ALA A 60 8.49 -3.72 6.56
CA ALA A 60 8.90 -4.96 5.88
C ALA A 60 10.42 -5.01 5.62
N GLN A 61 11.02 -6.18 5.39
CA GLN A 61 12.43 -6.30 4.98
C GLN A 61 12.66 -5.80 3.55
N ALA A 62 13.77 -5.08 3.34
CA ALA A 62 14.20 -4.61 2.03
C ALA A 62 14.91 -5.73 1.22
N ASP A 63 14.24 -6.87 1.02
CA ASP A 63 14.81 -8.06 0.36
C ASP A 63 14.15 -8.40 -0.98
N ASN A 64 13.28 -7.52 -1.52
CA ASN A 64 12.40 -7.79 -2.66
C ASN A 64 11.44 -8.99 -2.51
N SER A 65 11.34 -9.60 -1.32
CA SER A 65 10.43 -10.71 -1.05
C SER A 65 9.28 -10.27 -0.16
N GLU A 66 9.59 -9.72 1.01
CA GLU A 66 8.60 -9.10 1.88
C GLU A 66 7.97 -7.88 1.20
N SER A 67 6.72 -7.63 1.54
CA SER A 67 5.91 -6.64 0.84
C SER A 67 4.94 -5.93 1.76
N ILE A 68 4.55 -4.73 1.34
CA ILE A 68 3.59 -3.88 2.06
C ILE A 68 2.39 -3.67 1.15
N THR A 69 1.20 -3.91 1.68
CA THR A 69 -0.07 -3.70 0.96
C THR A 69 -0.69 -2.38 1.40
N LEU A 70 -1.16 -1.59 0.43
CA LEU A 70 -1.95 -0.39 0.68
C LEU A 70 -3.35 -0.57 0.07
N THR A 71 -4.37 -0.22 0.83
CA THR A 71 -5.77 -0.24 0.39
C THR A 71 -6.37 1.16 0.53
N TYR A 72 -6.83 1.72 -0.59
CA TYR A 72 -7.48 3.02 -0.65
C TYR A 72 -8.98 2.84 -0.81
N LYS A 73 -9.77 3.75 -0.22
CA LYS A 73 -11.22 3.79 -0.38
C LYS A 73 -11.64 5.05 -1.13
N VAL A 74 -12.53 4.89 -2.10
CA VAL A 74 -13.03 5.97 -2.97
C VAL A 74 -14.54 6.15 -2.78
N ILE A 75 -14.92 7.41 -2.61
CA ILE A 75 -16.32 7.83 -2.50
C ILE A 75 -16.57 9.06 -3.39
N ASP A 76 -17.83 9.35 -3.68
CA ASP A 76 -18.22 10.62 -4.29
C ASP A 76 -18.31 11.76 -3.25
N LYS A 77 -18.66 12.97 -3.71
CA LYS A 77 -18.86 14.13 -2.80
C LYS A 77 -19.98 13.92 -1.77
N SER A 78 -20.98 13.12 -2.09
CA SER A 78 -22.12 12.82 -1.23
C SER A 78 -21.86 11.67 -0.24
N GLY A 79 -20.74 10.98 -0.37
CA GLY A 79 -20.35 9.86 0.50
C GLY A 79 -20.79 8.49 -0.03
N ASN A 80 -21.20 8.37 -1.29
CA ASN A 80 -21.51 7.09 -1.90
C ASN A 80 -20.22 6.38 -2.32
N THR A 81 -20.15 5.08 -2.03
CA THR A 81 -19.08 4.19 -2.50
C THR A 81 -19.00 4.16 -4.02
N LEU A 82 -17.79 4.25 -4.55
CA LEU A 82 -17.55 4.26 -6.00
C LEU A 82 -16.75 3.02 -6.46
N PRO A 83 -17.42 2.02 -7.06
CA PRO A 83 -16.75 0.91 -7.72
C PRO A 83 -16.24 1.29 -9.12
N ASN A 84 -15.31 0.51 -9.65
CA ASN A 84 -14.76 0.64 -11.00
C ASN A 84 -14.03 1.96 -11.28
N GLN A 85 -13.46 2.57 -10.24
CA GLN A 85 -12.66 3.79 -10.37
C GLN A 85 -11.17 3.47 -10.44
N THR A 86 -10.48 4.01 -11.44
CA THR A 86 -9.04 3.87 -11.58
C THR A 86 -8.30 4.85 -10.67
N ILE A 87 -7.38 4.33 -9.88
CA ILE A 87 -6.40 5.08 -9.08
C ILE A 87 -5.03 4.89 -9.73
N THR A 88 -4.28 5.97 -9.90
CA THR A 88 -2.88 5.92 -10.36
C THR A 88 -1.95 5.91 -9.15
N ILE A 89 -0.86 5.16 -9.24
CA ILE A 89 0.09 4.90 -8.16
C ILE A 89 1.49 5.31 -8.61
N SER A 90 2.23 5.94 -7.71
CA SER A 90 3.67 6.16 -7.84
C SER A 90 4.36 5.89 -6.50
N VAL A 91 5.59 5.40 -6.58
CA VAL A 91 6.43 5.09 -5.41
C VAL A 91 7.83 5.65 -5.61
N ASN A 92 8.48 6.05 -4.52
CA ASN A 92 9.86 6.54 -4.54
C ASN A 92 10.84 5.51 -3.93
N ASN A 93 12.07 5.94 -3.62
CA ASN A 93 13.08 5.14 -2.92
C ASN A 93 13.37 3.81 -3.63
N ASN A 94 13.31 3.83 -4.96
CA ASN A 94 13.54 2.68 -5.86
C ASN A 94 12.61 1.47 -5.58
N ALA A 95 11.51 1.69 -4.85
CA ALA A 95 10.51 0.66 -4.63
C ALA A 95 9.78 0.33 -5.94
N VAL A 96 9.18 -0.85 -5.99
CA VAL A 96 8.37 -1.33 -7.11
C VAL A 96 6.98 -1.64 -6.57
N SER A 97 5.96 -0.98 -7.14
CA SER A 97 4.57 -1.42 -7.00
C SER A 97 4.27 -2.50 -8.04
N ASP A 98 3.40 -3.45 -7.69
CA ASP A 98 2.94 -4.48 -8.62
C ASP A 98 2.17 -3.91 -9.81
N ASN A 99 1.52 -2.76 -9.61
CA ASN A 99 0.78 -2.03 -10.63
C ASN A 99 1.05 -0.52 -10.53
N SER A 100 1.02 0.18 -11.66
CA SER A 100 1.02 1.65 -11.73
C SER A 100 -0.39 2.24 -11.63
N SER A 101 -1.42 1.40 -11.73
CA SER A 101 -2.81 1.76 -11.47
C SER A 101 -3.62 0.56 -10.99
N VAL A 102 -4.65 0.82 -10.21
CA VAL A 102 -5.60 -0.18 -9.71
C VAL A 102 -7.02 0.32 -9.82
N VAL A 103 -8.00 -0.59 -9.85
CA VAL A 103 -9.42 -0.27 -9.98
C VAL A 103 -10.14 -0.63 -8.70
N THR A 104 -11.06 0.23 -8.24
CA THR A 104 -11.86 -0.04 -7.04
C THR A 104 -12.87 -1.16 -7.26
N ASP A 105 -13.05 -1.99 -6.23
CA ASP A 105 -14.04 -3.05 -6.20
C ASP A 105 -15.46 -2.55 -5.86
N ASN A 106 -16.39 -3.47 -5.65
CA ASN A 106 -17.78 -3.17 -5.28
C ASN A 106 -17.94 -2.45 -3.93
N GLN A 107 -16.90 -2.45 -3.09
CA GLN A 107 -16.83 -1.75 -1.81
C GLN A 107 -16.11 -0.39 -1.93
N GLY A 108 -15.72 -0.01 -3.16
CA GLY A 108 -14.98 1.20 -3.47
C GLY A 108 -13.53 1.13 -3.01
N GLU A 109 -13.00 -0.07 -2.81
CA GLU A 109 -11.66 -0.30 -2.29
C GLU A 109 -10.73 -0.77 -3.39
N ALA A 110 -9.52 -0.22 -3.44
CA ALA A 110 -8.48 -0.66 -4.37
C ALA A 110 -7.19 -0.94 -3.60
N SER A 111 -6.62 -2.12 -3.83
CA SER A 111 -5.44 -2.60 -3.14
C SER A 111 -4.29 -2.88 -4.11
N PHE A 112 -3.07 -2.61 -3.68
CA PHE A 112 -1.86 -2.94 -4.41
C PHE A 112 -0.70 -3.24 -3.45
N VAL A 113 0.34 -3.86 -3.98
CA VAL A 113 1.50 -4.29 -3.20
C VAL A 113 2.75 -3.54 -3.62
N VAL A 114 3.55 -3.14 -2.64
CA VAL A 114 4.86 -2.51 -2.83
C VAL A 114 5.96 -3.42 -2.27
N ARG A 115 7.07 -3.54 -3.01
CA ARG A 115 8.31 -4.23 -2.63
C ARG A 115 9.52 -3.32 -2.81
N ASN A 116 10.59 -3.58 -2.09
CA ASN A 116 11.82 -2.81 -2.23
C ASN A 116 13.05 -3.63 -1.83
N SER A 117 14.19 -3.41 -2.48
CA SER A 117 15.52 -3.86 -2.01
C SER A 117 16.32 -2.76 -1.34
N GLN A 118 15.85 -1.51 -1.41
CA GLN A 118 16.44 -0.39 -0.72
C GLN A 118 15.70 -0.15 0.61
N SER A 119 16.45 -0.22 1.72
CA SER A 119 15.90 0.13 3.03
C SER A 119 15.69 1.64 3.16
N GLY A 120 14.74 2.03 3.99
CA GLY A 120 14.42 3.42 4.28
C GLY A 120 12.92 3.69 4.21
N THR A 121 12.57 4.96 4.33
CA THR A 121 11.21 5.43 4.10
C THR A 121 10.93 5.44 2.61
N THR A 122 9.86 4.77 2.22
CA THR A 122 9.27 4.81 0.87
C THR A 122 7.96 5.57 0.96
N THR A 123 7.83 6.65 0.20
CA THR A 123 6.58 7.39 0.01
C THR A 123 5.81 6.79 -1.15
N VAL A 124 4.55 6.45 -0.89
CA VAL A 124 3.59 5.99 -1.88
C VAL A 124 2.60 7.12 -2.14
N SER A 125 2.48 7.56 -3.40
CA SER A 125 1.53 8.57 -3.81
C SER A 125 0.47 7.95 -4.71
N ALA A 126 -0.80 8.12 -4.33
CA ALA A 126 -1.95 7.68 -5.09
C ALA A 126 -2.78 8.87 -5.55
N SER A 127 -3.30 8.82 -6.77
CA SER A 127 -4.11 9.88 -7.36
C SER A 127 -5.39 9.37 -8.01
N ILE A 128 -6.45 10.16 -7.88
CA ILE A 128 -7.70 9.99 -8.62
C ILE A 128 -8.29 11.36 -8.92
N ASN A 129 -8.66 11.61 -10.18
CA ASN A 129 -9.04 12.94 -10.66
C ASN A 129 -7.97 14.00 -10.31
N SER A 130 -8.31 14.94 -9.44
CA SER A 130 -7.39 15.98 -8.91
C SER A 130 -7.20 15.86 -7.40
N HIS A 131 -7.38 14.65 -6.87
CA HIS A 131 -7.14 14.33 -5.47
C HIS A 131 -5.95 13.39 -5.35
N ASP A 132 -4.95 13.82 -4.59
CA ASP A 132 -3.73 13.08 -4.32
C ASP A 132 -3.62 12.78 -2.82
N ILE A 133 -3.13 11.59 -2.48
CA ILE A 133 -2.72 11.22 -1.13
C ILE A 133 -1.33 10.61 -1.17
N SER A 134 -0.46 11.03 -0.26
CA SER A 134 0.83 10.40 -0.02
C SER A 134 0.85 9.71 1.34
N THR A 135 1.44 8.53 1.41
CA THR A 135 1.61 7.74 2.64
C THR A 135 3.02 7.18 2.69
N ASP A 136 3.68 7.36 3.83
CA ASP A 136 5.00 6.79 4.07
C ASP A 136 4.90 5.36 4.63
N ILE A 137 5.70 4.47 4.07
CA ILE A 137 5.88 3.09 4.51
C ILE A 137 7.38 2.83 4.71
N ILE A 138 7.72 1.86 5.55
CA ILE A 138 9.12 1.61 5.94
C ILE A 138 9.58 0.24 5.46
N PHE A 139 10.69 0.21 4.71
CA PHE A 139 11.47 -0.99 4.45
C PHE A 139 12.73 -1.02 5.33
N LYS A 140 12.89 -2.05 6.16
CA LYS A 140 14.02 -2.24 7.06
C LYS A 140 15.21 -2.87 6.35
N PRO A 141 16.45 -2.59 6.78
CA PRO A 141 17.62 -3.27 6.27
C PRO A 141 17.55 -4.78 6.44
N VAL A 142 18.13 -5.50 5.48
CA VAL A 142 18.38 -6.94 5.58
C VAL A 142 19.80 -7.12 6.09
N ILE A 143 20.02 -8.05 7.03
CA ILE A 143 21.36 -8.42 7.49
C ILE A 143 21.50 -9.93 7.31
N ARG A 144 22.47 -10.36 6.49
CA ARG A 144 22.86 -11.76 6.37
C ARG A 144 24.27 -11.91 6.91
N THR A 145 24.48 -12.87 7.81
CA THR A 145 25.81 -13.23 8.35
C THR A 145 26.15 -14.63 7.86
N VAL A 146 27.22 -14.76 7.08
CA VAL A 146 27.77 -16.07 6.68
C VAL A 146 29.03 -16.30 7.48
N VAL A 147 29.07 -17.34 8.31
CA VAL A 147 30.27 -17.71 9.07
C VAL A 147 30.95 -18.88 8.36
N ALA A 148 32.15 -18.66 7.85
CA ALA A 148 33.00 -19.72 7.33
C ALA A 148 33.80 -20.34 8.48
N ASN A 149 34.11 -21.64 8.37
CA ASN A 149 35.05 -22.32 9.25
C ASN A 149 36.34 -22.63 8.47
N LYS A 150 37.51 -22.32 9.03
CA LYS A 150 38.80 -22.69 8.45
C LYS A 150 39.65 -23.46 9.45
N MET A 151 40.07 -24.65 9.03
CA MET A 151 41.07 -25.43 9.75
C MET A 151 42.46 -24.86 9.45
N LEU A 152 43.21 -24.52 10.50
CA LEU A 152 44.57 -24.00 10.41
C LEU A 152 45.58 -25.09 10.75
N SER A 153 46.59 -25.25 9.91
CA SER A 153 47.74 -26.13 10.18
C SER A 153 48.86 -25.33 10.83
N ALA A 154 49.57 -25.93 11.79
CA ALA A 154 50.63 -25.27 12.53
C ALA A 154 51.74 -24.72 11.60
N LYS A 155 52.18 -23.49 11.88
CA LYS A 155 53.34 -22.82 11.25
C LYS A 155 53.16 -22.45 9.76
N ALA A 156 51.93 -22.33 9.27
CA ALA A 156 51.63 -21.82 7.94
C ALA A 156 51.03 -20.40 8.01
N PRO A 157 51.47 -19.44 7.17
CA PRO A 157 50.85 -18.12 7.09
C PRO A 157 49.41 -18.22 6.55
N VAL A 158 48.50 -17.46 7.15
CA VAL A 158 47.12 -17.31 6.68
C VAL A 158 47.04 -15.99 5.92
N THR A 159 46.98 -16.04 4.60
CA THR A 159 46.72 -14.86 3.76
C THR A 159 45.33 -14.97 3.15
N GLY A 160 44.49 -13.96 3.35
CA GLY A 160 43.18 -13.84 2.69
C GLY A 160 42.11 -14.80 3.20
N TYR A 161 41.69 -14.67 4.45
CA TYR A 161 40.52 -15.39 4.98
C TYR A 161 39.53 -14.41 5.62
N ALA A 162 38.35 -14.27 5.03
CA ALA A 162 37.23 -13.54 5.63
C ALA A 162 36.33 -14.56 6.35
N PRO A 163 36.39 -14.66 7.69
CA PRO A 163 35.60 -15.65 8.45
C PRO A 163 34.11 -15.31 8.49
N VAL A 164 33.77 -14.03 8.29
CA VAL A 164 32.41 -13.54 8.25
C VAL A 164 32.25 -12.59 7.08
N ASP A 165 31.34 -12.92 6.17
CA ASP A 165 30.84 -12.00 5.16
C ASP A 165 29.45 -11.55 5.55
N THR A 166 29.21 -10.23 5.50
CA THR A 166 27.88 -9.67 5.70
C THR A 166 27.36 -9.03 4.43
N ILE A 167 26.13 -9.38 4.06
CA ILE A 167 25.38 -8.65 3.04
C ILE A 167 24.36 -7.81 3.80
N SER A 168 24.57 -6.50 3.82
CA SER A 168 23.58 -5.55 4.33
C SER A 168 23.23 -4.53 3.27
N THR A 169 21.95 -4.16 3.20
CA THR A 169 21.47 -3.03 2.39
C THR A 169 21.83 -1.69 3.02
N THR A 170 22.52 -1.67 4.17
CA THR A 170 23.09 -0.50 4.83
C THR A 170 24.59 -0.71 5.06
N ALA A 171 25.42 0.28 4.72
CA ALA A 171 26.87 0.19 4.92
C ALA A 171 27.22 0.20 6.42
N GLY A 172 27.87 -0.85 6.92
CA GLY A 172 28.36 -0.96 8.29
C GLY A 172 29.77 -1.54 8.33
N VAL A 173 30.56 -1.16 9.33
CA VAL A 173 31.92 -1.69 9.56
C VAL A 173 31.84 -2.96 10.39
N LEU A 174 32.47 -4.03 9.94
CA LEU A 174 32.59 -5.28 10.71
C LEU A 174 33.68 -5.15 11.77
N THR A 175 33.44 -5.75 12.94
CA THR A 175 34.45 -5.91 14.00
C THR A 175 34.56 -7.37 14.38
N TYR A 176 35.78 -7.89 14.43
CA TYR A 176 36.06 -9.30 14.73
C TYR A 176 36.59 -9.46 16.15
N SER A 177 36.15 -10.51 16.84
CA SER A 177 36.64 -10.88 18.18
C SER A 177 36.76 -12.40 18.33
N ILE A 178 37.61 -12.84 19.26
CA ILE A 178 37.93 -14.25 19.53
C ILE A 178 37.70 -14.55 21.01
N SER A 179 36.99 -15.64 21.30
CA SER A 179 36.84 -16.19 22.65
C SER A 179 36.94 -17.73 22.63
N PRO A 180 37.80 -18.34 23.49
CA PRO A 180 38.73 -17.71 24.42
C PRO A 180 39.93 -17.03 23.73
N SER A 181 40.69 -16.21 24.46
CA SER A 181 41.84 -15.46 23.91
C SER A 181 42.90 -16.38 23.31
N LEU A 182 43.55 -15.90 22.24
CA LEU A 182 44.64 -16.62 21.58
C LEU A 182 45.82 -16.90 22.56
N PRO A 183 46.49 -18.06 22.42
CA PRO A 183 47.77 -18.31 23.07
C PRO A 183 48.83 -17.25 22.76
N ALA A 184 49.81 -17.10 23.64
CA ALA A 184 50.91 -16.15 23.46
C ALA A 184 51.64 -16.37 22.12
N GLY A 185 51.89 -15.27 21.39
CA GLY A 185 52.54 -15.28 20.08
C GLY A 185 51.60 -15.34 18.87
N LEU A 186 50.28 -15.43 19.11
CA LEU A 186 49.25 -15.33 18.08
C LEU A 186 48.45 -14.03 18.25
N VAL A 187 48.08 -13.41 17.13
CA VAL A 187 47.35 -12.12 17.09
C VAL A 187 46.20 -12.25 16.09
N LEU A 188 45.10 -11.55 16.36
CA LEU A 188 44.00 -11.34 15.42
C LEU A 188 43.97 -9.86 15.02
N ASP A 189 43.93 -9.56 13.72
CA ASP A 189 43.57 -8.24 13.22
C ASP A 189 42.04 -8.07 13.31
N SER A 190 41.58 -7.17 14.19
CA SER A 190 40.14 -6.92 14.41
C SER A 190 39.42 -6.25 13.24
N ALA A 191 40.15 -5.74 12.24
CA ALA A 191 39.59 -5.14 11.03
C ALA A 191 39.43 -6.14 9.88
N THR A 192 40.32 -7.15 9.80
CA THR A 192 40.34 -8.12 8.69
C THR A 192 39.97 -9.54 9.11
N GLY A 193 40.00 -9.85 10.41
CA GLY A 193 39.72 -11.18 10.95
C GLY A 193 40.86 -12.19 10.75
N VAL A 194 42.07 -11.75 10.38
CA VAL A 194 43.26 -12.58 10.10
C VAL A 194 44.38 -12.33 11.10
#